data_AF-A0A9D2MAI2-F1
#
_entry.id   AF-A0A9D2MAI2-F1
#
_cell.length_a   1.000
_cell.length_b   1.000
_cell.length_c   1.000
_cell.angle_alpha   90.00
_cell.angle_beta   90.00
_cell.angle_gamma   90.00
#
_symmetry.space_group_name_H-M   'P 1'
#
loop_
_entity.id
_entity.type
_entity.pdbx_description
1 polymer ?
#
loop_
_entity_poly.entity_id
_entity_poly.type
_entity_poly.pdbx_seq_one_letter_code
_entity_poly.pdbx_strand_id
1 'polypeptide(L)'
;MKKLSVLALCTALALSASATSALAAGNAPALISPAPAAERQSGYDLYVDGKDTGKNACMMVPLRLFAEQLGFSVVWSGDGTVTVDDGTMHSTITIGEDLYQAVTSIDGAEGASAPFSLGTAPFVMEGTTYVPLELFEALLGNLEGGMTLENGVLSIRTALEETEHSAQIPSPFTDCGSLPEAEKLAGFQLKIPGSVGGSDKRVFRAVEHDLLEVIYQDGETETARIRKAPGREDVSGDYRDYADVHTVSVANIPVTMKGGRDGVSLAIWTDGGYTYSAAVETPISSDEMARLVSEIR
;
A
#
# COMPACT_ATOMS: atom_id res chain seq x y z
N MET A 1 -17.28 82.44 -14.75
CA MET A 1 -16.99 82.14 -16.18
C MET A 1 -15.78 81.20 -16.24
N LYS A 2 -15.88 80.13 -17.05
CA LYS A 2 -14.84 79.13 -17.45
C LYS A 2 -14.40 78.16 -16.31
N LYS A 3 -14.89 76.92 -16.24
CA LYS A 3 -14.73 75.69 -17.08
C LYS A 3 -13.45 74.89 -16.79
N LEU A 4 -13.65 73.63 -16.36
CA LEU A 4 -12.98 72.36 -16.73
C LEU A 4 -11.46 72.22 -16.41
N SER A 5 -10.85 71.08 -16.06
CA SER A 5 -11.22 69.67 -15.81
C SER A 5 -9.91 68.85 -15.65
N VAL A 6 -9.99 67.57 -15.21
CA VAL A 6 -8.97 66.48 -15.42
C VAL A 6 -7.76 66.51 -14.43
N LEU A 7 -7.16 65.44 -13.87
CA LEU A 7 -7.16 63.97 -13.99
C LEU A 7 -6.68 63.32 -12.68
N ALA A 8 -6.96 62.02 -12.55
CA ALA A 8 -6.51 61.06 -11.54
C ALA A 8 -4.98 60.89 -11.36
N LEU A 9 -4.57 60.32 -10.22
CA LEU A 9 -3.89 59.01 -10.08
C LEU A 9 -3.24 58.92 -8.67
N CYS A 10 -3.91 58.26 -7.71
CA CYS A 10 -3.32 57.93 -6.41
C CYS A 10 -2.59 56.59 -6.51
N THR A 11 -1.29 56.64 -6.76
CA THR A 11 -0.38 55.49 -6.57
C THR A 11 0.03 55.42 -5.11
N ALA A 12 -0.53 54.45 -4.37
CA ALA A 12 -0.08 54.11 -3.02
C ALA A 12 1.15 53.19 -3.12
N LEU A 13 2.27 53.68 -2.60
CA LEU A 13 3.57 53.03 -2.51
C LEU A 13 3.52 51.98 -1.38
N ALA A 14 3.62 50.70 -1.72
CA ALA A 14 3.72 49.63 -0.72
C ALA A 14 5.14 49.61 -0.13
N LEU A 15 5.26 49.80 1.18
CA LEU A 15 6.52 49.60 1.92
C LEU A 15 6.83 48.11 1.97
N SER A 16 7.94 47.71 1.34
CA SER A 16 8.56 46.39 1.51
C SER A 16 9.27 46.32 2.86
N ALA A 17 8.78 45.49 3.78
CA ALA A 17 9.53 45.06 4.96
C ALA A 17 10.44 43.90 4.56
N SER A 18 11.75 44.16 4.42
CA SER A 18 12.77 43.14 4.26
C SER A 18 13.04 42.47 5.60
N ALA A 19 12.59 41.23 5.77
CA ALA A 19 12.95 40.38 6.89
C ALA A 19 14.40 39.87 6.71
N THR A 20 15.29 40.30 7.60
CA THR A 20 16.64 39.78 7.74
C THR A 20 16.58 38.34 8.24
N SER A 21 17.23 37.43 7.51
CA SER A 21 17.41 36.03 7.90
C SER A 21 18.41 35.92 9.05
N ALA A 22 18.01 35.26 10.13
CA ALA A 22 18.92 34.76 11.15
C ALA A 22 19.00 33.23 10.99
N LEU A 23 20.13 32.75 10.44
CA LEU A 23 20.54 31.35 10.55
C LEU A 23 21.17 31.15 11.94
N ALA A 24 20.70 30.16 12.70
CA ALA A 24 21.57 29.25 13.44
C ALA A 24 20.81 28.04 14.04
N ALA A 25 21.49 26.89 13.92
CA ALA A 25 21.41 25.66 14.72
C ALA A 25 20.32 24.64 14.35
N GLY A 26 20.79 23.49 13.86
CA GLY A 26 19.99 22.40 13.29
C GLY A 26 19.05 21.72 14.27
N ASN A 27 17.83 21.51 13.78
CA ASN A 27 17.10 20.26 13.95
C ASN A 27 16.83 19.75 12.54
N ALA A 28 17.03 18.46 12.31
CA ALA A 28 16.58 17.81 11.08
C ALA A 28 15.07 18.09 10.90
N PRO A 29 14.59 18.40 9.69
CA PRO A 29 13.15 18.53 9.49
C PRO A 29 12.52 17.18 9.81
N ALA A 30 11.60 17.15 10.77
CA ALA A 30 10.68 16.03 10.89
C ALA A 30 10.09 15.77 9.50
N LEU A 31 10.14 14.53 9.04
CA LEU A 31 9.46 14.08 7.83
C LEU A 31 7.96 14.13 8.08
N ILE A 32 7.39 15.33 8.06
CA ILE A 32 5.95 15.50 7.93
C ILE A 32 5.60 15.08 6.52
N SER A 33 5.00 13.89 6.39
CA SER A 33 4.31 13.52 5.15
C SER A 33 3.34 14.66 4.79
N PRO A 34 3.36 15.17 3.54
CA PRO A 34 2.41 16.18 3.14
C PRO A 34 1.00 15.61 3.32
N ALA A 35 0.15 16.34 4.03
CA ALA A 35 -1.27 16.04 4.12
C ALA A 35 -1.83 15.92 2.69
N PRO A 36 -2.63 14.88 2.38
CA PRO A 36 -3.40 14.91 1.15
C PRO A 36 -4.27 16.16 1.17
N ALA A 37 -3.99 17.08 0.25
CA ALA A 37 -4.79 18.25 -0.01
C ALA A 37 -6.08 17.81 -0.72
N ALA A 38 -7.03 17.34 0.08
CA ALA A 38 -8.45 17.38 -0.21
C ALA A 38 -9.12 17.51 1.16
N GLU A 39 -9.92 18.55 1.36
CA GLU A 39 -10.92 18.56 2.41
C GLU A 39 -11.82 17.35 2.14
N ARG A 40 -11.51 16.18 2.72
CA ARG A 40 -12.41 15.04 2.68
C ARG A 40 -13.63 15.47 3.47
N GLN A 41 -14.74 15.67 2.77
CA GLN A 41 -16.03 15.91 3.39
C GLN A 41 -16.45 14.56 3.99
N SER A 42 -16.17 14.37 5.28
CA SER A 42 -16.59 13.19 6.05
C SER A 42 -18.12 13.11 6.10
N GLY A 43 -18.65 11.88 6.18
CA GLY A 43 -20.08 11.57 6.25
C GLY A 43 -20.80 11.41 4.91
N TYR A 44 -22.12 11.21 4.96
CA TYR A 44 -22.98 10.79 3.85
C TYR A 44 -23.80 11.93 3.29
N ASP A 45 -23.78 12.10 1.96
CA ASP A 45 -24.64 13.05 1.27
C ASP A 45 -26.12 12.67 1.44
N LEU A 46 -26.91 13.64 1.90
CA LEU A 46 -28.32 13.43 2.18
C LEU A 46 -29.17 13.78 0.96
N TYR A 47 -29.94 12.80 0.50
CA TYR A 47 -30.95 12.98 -0.54
C TYR A 47 -32.35 12.81 0.05
N VAL A 48 -33.26 13.72 -0.29
CA VAL A 48 -34.69 13.62 0.04
C VAL A 48 -35.45 13.54 -1.28
N ASP A 49 -36.20 12.45 -1.47
CA ASP A 49 -36.92 12.16 -2.73
C ASP A 49 -36.02 12.20 -3.98
N GLY A 50 -34.78 11.68 -3.85
CA GLY A 50 -33.80 11.68 -4.93
C GLY A 50 -33.19 13.05 -5.25
N LYS A 51 -33.43 14.07 -4.42
CA LYS A 51 -32.83 15.40 -4.54
C LYS A 51 -31.78 15.60 -3.47
N ASP A 52 -30.59 15.99 -3.91
CA ASP A 52 -29.51 16.40 -3.02
C ASP A 52 -29.97 17.58 -2.14
N THR A 53 -29.74 17.47 -0.85
CA THR A 53 -30.05 18.51 0.15
C THR A 53 -28.90 19.50 0.35
N GLY A 54 -27.71 19.21 -0.18
CA GLY A 54 -26.48 19.94 0.12
C GLY A 54 -26.07 19.81 1.59
N LYS A 55 -26.57 18.79 2.28
CA LYS A 55 -26.26 18.47 3.68
C LYS A 55 -25.60 17.11 3.74
N ASN A 56 -24.74 16.96 4.74
CA ASN A 56 -24.02 15.74 5.02
C ASN A 56 -24.41 15.23 6.42
N ALA A 57 -24.53 13.91 6.56
CA ALA A 57 -24.75 13.23 7.84
C ALA A 57 -23.53 12.41 8.25
N CYS A 58 -23.00 12.64 9.44
CA CYS A 58 -21.99 11.78 10.04
C CYS A 58 -22.64 10.66 10.87
N MET A 59 -22.16 9.43 10.73
CA MET A 59 -22.61 8.33 11.57
C MET A 59 -21.80 8.28 12.86
N MET A 60 -22.52 8.30 13.99
CA MET A 60 -21.92 8.24 15.31
C MET A 60 -22.03 6.84 15.87
N VAL A 61 -20.92 6.29 16.37
CA VAL A 61 -20.86 4.92 16.87
C VAL A 61 -20.32 4.85 18.31
N PRO A 62 -20.73 3.86 19.12
CA PRO A 62 -20.21 3.69 20.48
C PRO A 62 -18.72 3.37 20.49
N LEU A 63 -17.90 4.30 21.00
CA LEU A 63 -16.44 4.23 20.95
C LEU A 63 -15.90 2.90 21.49
N ARG A 64 -16.29 2.54 22.71
CA ARG A 64 -15.78 1.33 23.39
C ARG A 64 -16.10 0.06 22.61
N LEU A 65 -17.35 -0.06 22.16
CA LEU A 65 -17.85 -1.26 21.49
C LEU A 65 -17.04 -1.56 20.23
N PHE A 66 -16.77 -0.51 19.45
CA PHE A 66 -15.98 -0.63 18.25
C PHE A 66 -14.51 -0.81 18.58
N ALA A 67 -13.89 0.13 19.31
CA ALA A 67 -12.47 0.08 19.66
C ALA A 67 -12.03 -1.30 20.21
N GLU A 68 -12.74 -1.85 21.20
CA GLU A 68 -12.37 -3.14 21.81
C GLU A 68 -12.53 -4.32 20.84
N GLN A 69 -13.54 -4.31 19.96
CA GLN A 69 -13.69 -5.33 18.90
C GLN A 69 -12.60 -5.23 17.83
N LEU A 70 -12.09 -4.02 17.59
CA LEU A 70 -11.03 -3.76 16.61
C LEU A 70 -9.62 -3.99 17.19
N GLY A 71 -9.50 -4.39 18.47
CA GLY A 71 -8.23 -4.69 19.13
C GLY A 71 -7.61 -3.52 19.91
N PHE A 72 -8.30 -2.38 20.00
CA PHE A 72 -7.84 -1.22 20.77
C PHE A 72 -8.25 -1.36 22.24
N SER A 73 -7.33 -1.00 23.14
CA SER A 73 -7.63 -0.68 24.52
C SER A 73 -8.26 0.71 24.62
N VAL A 74 -9.16 0.93 25.59
CA VAL A 74 -9.82 2.23 25.80
C VAL A 74 -9.73 2.65 27.26
N VAL A 75 -9.15 3.84 27.50
CA VAL A 75 -8.90 4.37 28.84
C VAL A 75 -9.42 5.80 28.95
N TRP A 76 -10.26 6.06 29.96
CA TRP A 76 -10.79 7.40 30.25
C TRP A 76 -9.94 8.05 31.35
N SER A 77 -9.51 9.29 31.13
CA SER A 77 -8.64 10.01 32.07
C SER A 77 -9.42 10.88 33.08
N GLY A 78 -10.75 10.95 32.97
CA GLY A 78 -11.61 11.71 33.89
C GLY A 78 -11.59 13.23 33.69
N ASP A 79 -10.73 13.74 32.82
CA ASP A 79 -10.59 15.14 32.40
C ASP A 79 -11.38 15.47 31.12
N GLY A 80 -12.20 14.54 30.65
CA GLY A 80 -12.91 14.65 29.38
C GLY A 80 -12.18 14.04 28.19
N THR A 81 -11.01 13.44 28.40
CA THR A 81 -10.28 12.72 27.35
C THR A 81 -10.45 11.20 27.43
N VAL A 82 -10.32 10.55 26.28
CA VAL A 82 -10.33 9.10 26.11
C VAL A 82 -9.16 8.72 25.24
N THR A 83 -8.29 7.83 25.72
CA THR A 83 -7.20 7.28 24.92
C THR A 83 -7.60 5.93 24.36
N VAL A 84 -7.40 5.75 23.07
CA VAL A 84 -7.49 4.45 22.37
C VAL A 84 -6.09 4.03 21.91
N ASP A 85 -5.71 2.77 22.10
CA ASP A 85 -4.36 2.27 21.79
C ASP A 85 -4.38 0.78 21.44
N ASP A 86 -3.80 0.40 20.30
CA ASP A 86 -3.64 -1.00 19.85
C ASP A 86 -2.21 -1.56 20.07
N GLY A 87 -1.32 -0.78 20.70
CA GLY A 87 0.09 -1.11 20.92
C GLY A 87 1.02 -0.68 19.78
N THR A 88 0.49 -0.26 18.64
CA THR A 88 1.21 0.27 17.47
C THR A 88 0.91 1.74 17.25
N MET A 89 -0.36 2.13 17.41
CA MET A 89 -0.85 3.50 17.34
C MET A 89 -1.82 3.77 18.49
N HIS A 90 -1.78 5.00 19.01
CA HIS A 90 -2.75 5.54 19.93
C HIS A 90 -3.32 6.88 19.45
N SER A 91 -4.49 7.22 19.98
CA SER A 91 -5.10 8.53 19.82
C SER A 91 -5.74 8.96 21.13
N THR A 92 -5.51 10.20 21.53
CA THR A 92 -6.21 10.84 22.64
C THR A 92 -7.33 11.70 22.09
N ILE A 93 -8.56 11.29 22.38
CA ILE A 93 -9.81 11.90 21.92
C ILE A 93 -10.34 12.82 23.01
N THR A 94 -10.59 14.09 22.68
CA THR A 94 -11.21 15.04 23.61
C THR A 94 -12.70 15.13 23.36
N ILE A 95 -13.52 14.84 24.38
CA ILE A 95 -14.98 14.92 24.27
C ILE A 95 -15.39 16.38 24.04
N GLY A 96 -16.20 16.62 23.00
CA GLY A 96 -16.68 17.95 22.62
C GLY A 96 -15.78 18.70 21.64
N GLU A 97 -14.65 18.14 21.22
CA GLU A 97 -13.74 18.74 20.24
C GLU A 97 -13.65 17.90 18.95
N ASP A 98 -13.89 18.54 17.81
CA ASP A 98 -13.70 17.95 16.48
C ASP A 98 -12.24 18.14 16.03
N LEU A 99 -11.33 17.48 16.76
CA LEU A 99 -9.90 17.50 16.48
C LEU A 99 -9.28 16.19 16.92
N TYR A 100 -8.69 15.48 15.96
CA TYR A 100 -8.17 14.14 16.16
C TYR A 100 -6.72 14.06 15.69
N GLN A 101 -5.96 13.16 16.30
CA GLN A 101 -4.58 12.89 15.94
C GLN A 101 -4.25 11.44 16.26
N ALA A 102 -3.56 10.76 15.34
CA ALA A 102 -2.99 9.44 15.58
C ALA A 102 -1.49 9.56 15.82
N VAL A 103 -0.97 8.86 16.83
CA VAL A 103 0.43 8.88 17.25
C VAL A 103 0.91 7.45 17.36
N THR A 104 2.16 7.17 17.00
CA THR A 104 2.72 5.82 17.16
C THR A 104 2.95 5.48 18.65
N SER A 105 2.63 4.25 19.03
CA SER A 105 2.91 3.67 20.35
C SER A 105 4.21 2.84 20.37
N ILE A 106 4.94 2.73 19.24
CA ILE A 106 6.16 1.94 19.13
C ILE A 106 7.32 2.65 19.84
N ASP A 107 7.98 1.97 20.77
CA ASP A 107 9.14 2.50 21.51
C ASP A 107 10.30 2.86 20.56
N GLY A 108 10.78 4.10 20.65
CA GLY A 108 11.82 4.64 19.77
C GLY A 108 11.37 5.09 18.37
N ALA A 109 10.09 4.94 18.03
CA ALA A 109 9.54 5.51 16.79
C ALA A 109 8.92 6.89 17.06
N GLU A 110 9.25 7.87 16.22
CA GLU A 110 8.60 9.18 16.22
C GLU A 110 7.71 9.29 14.98
N GLY A 111 6.39 9.21 15.19
CA GLY A 111 5.41 9.32 14.13
C GLY A 111 4.09 9.82 14.69
N ALA A 112 3.60 10.93 14.15
CA ALA A 112 2.27 11.47 14.45
C ALA A 112 1.64 11.99 13.18
N SER A 113 0.33 11.80 13.03
CA SER A 113 -0.44 12.48 12.00
C SER A 113 -0.50 13.98 12.32
N ALA A 114 -0.68 14.81 11.29
CA ALA A 114 -1.17 16.17 11.54
C ALA A 114 -2.56 16.08 12.20
N PRO A 115 -2.95 17.03 13.06
CA PRO A 115 -4.31 17.11 13.56
C PRO A 115 -5.32 17.24 12.41
N PHE A 116 -6.43 16.52 12.47
CA PHE A 116 -7.48 16.52 11.46
C PHE A 116 -8.87 16.63 12.09
N SER A 117 -9.83 17.12 11.32
CA SER A 117 -11.25 17.18 11.68
C SER A 117 -12.00 16.09 10.92
N LEU A 118 -13.02 15.52 11.57
CA LEU A 118 -13.95 14.54 10.98
C LEU A 118 -15.35 15.14 10.84
N GLY A 119 -15.48 16.47 10.95
CA GLY A 119 -16.72 17.21 10.75
C GLY A 119 -17.70 17.16 11.92
N THR A 120 -17.45 16.35 12.95
CA THR A 120 -18.27 16.34 14.17
C THR A 120 -17.47 15.90 15.40
N ALA A 121 -17.83 16.47 16.54
CA ALA A 121 -17.16 16.23 17.82
C ALA A 121 -17.71 14.98 18.52
N PRO A 122 -16.88 14.26 19.30
CA PRO A 122 -17.34 13.17 20.17
C PRO A 122 -18.26 13.72 21.25
N PHE A 123 -19.27 12.93 21.65
CA PHE A 123 -20.15 13.29 22.75
C PHE A 123 -20.47 12.10 23.63
N VAL A 124 -21.04 12.37 24.80
CA VAL A 124 -21.54 11.33 25.71
C VAL A 124 -23.06 11.37 25.74
N MET A 125 -23.69 10.24 25.47
CA MET A 125 -25.13 10.05 25.61
C MET A 125 -25.39 8.80 26.44
N GLU A 126 -26.18 8.96 27.51
CA GLU A 126 -26.51 7.87 28.44
C GLU A 126 -25.28 7.11 28.98
N GLY A 127 -24.19 7.83 29.25
CA GLY A 127 -22.94 7.25 29.76
C GLY A 127 -22.09 6.52 28.71
N THR A 128 -22.51 6.53 27.45
CA THR A 128 -21.74 5.97 26.33
C THR A 128 -21.09 7.10 25.53
N THR A 129 -19.78 7.01 25.31
CA THR A 129 -19.06 7.92 24.40
C THR A 129 -19.32 7.50 22.95
N TYR A 130 -19.80 8.44 22.14
CA TYR A 130 -20.00 8.29 20.71
C TYR A 130 -18.97 9.11 19.96
N VAL A 131 -18.40 8.52 18.91
CA VAL A 131 -17.40 9.15 18.02
C VAL A 131 -17.86 9.04 16.57
N PRO A 132 -17.33 9.88 15.67
CA PRO A 132 -17.49 9.69 14.23
C PRO A 132 -16.96 8.31 13.85
N LEU A 133 -17.71 7.59 13.01
CA LEU A 133 -17.30 6.29 12.51
C LEU A 133 -15.94 6.36 11.80
N GLU A 134 -15.69 7.45 11.07
CA GLU A 134 -14.47 7.75 10.31
C GLU A 134 -13.22 7.83 11.20
N LEU A 135 -13.38 7.98 12.52
CA LEU A 135 -12.26 7.92 13.45
C LEU A 135 -11.57 6.54 13.39
N PHE A 136 -12.34 5.46 13.24
CA PHE A 136 -11.77 4.13 13.14
C PHE A 136 -11.04 3.91 11.81
N GLU A 137 -11.48 4.53 10.72
CA GLU A 137 -10.72 4.55 9.47
C GLU A 137 -9.35 5.18 9.67
N ALA A 138 -9.29 6.33 10.34
CA ALA A 138 -8.03 7.02 10.62
C ALA A 138 -7.12 6.20 11.54
N LEU A 139 -7.68 5.57 12.59
CA LEU A 139 -6.94 4.71 13.52
C LEU A 139 -6.40 3.44 12.86
N LEU A 140 -7.09 2.93 11.84
CA LEU A 140 -6.65 1.78 11.05
C LEU A 140 -5.75 2.16 9.86
N GLY A 141 -5.28 3.42 9.78
CA GLY A 141 -4.34 3.86 8.73
C GLY A 141 -4.99 4.28 7.41
N ASN A 142 -6.25 4.71 7.43
CA ASN A 142 -7.04 5.08 6.25
C ASN A 142 -7.23 3.93 5.24
N LEU A 143 -7.63 2.75 5.72
CA LEU A 143 -8.01 1.63 4.85
C LEU A 143 -9.19 2.03 3.96
N GLU A 144 -8.93 2.31 2.67
CA GLU A 144 -9.99 2.53 1.68
C GLU A 144 -10.88 1.28 1.58
N GLY A 145 -12.17 1.42 1.87
CA GLY A 145 -13.15 0.32 1.83
C GLY A 145 -13.17 -0.60 3.06
N GLY A 146 -12.43 -0.27 4.14
CA GLY A 146 -12.49 -1.00 5.41
C GLY A 146 -13.86 -0.91 6.11
N MET A 147 -14.66 0.10 5.76
CA MET A 147 -16.02 0.31 6.26
C MET A 147 -17.01 0.33 5.09
N THR A 148 -17.95 -0.61 5.07
CA THR A 148 -19.00 -0.69 4.05
C THR A 148 -20.38 -0.61 4.67
N LEU A 149 -21.30 0.10 4.02
CA LEU A 149 -22.71 0.16 4.39
C LEU A 149 -23.55 -0.38 3.24
N GLU A 150 -23.92 -1.66 3.33
CA GLU A 150 -24.70 -2.35 2.30
C GLU A 150 -25.98 -2.92 2.91
N ASN A 151 -27.12 -2.69 2.27
CA ASN A 151 -28.42 -3.22 2.70
C ASN A 151 -28.76 -2.93 4.17
N GLY A 152 -28.27 -1.80 4.71
CA GLY A 152 -28.48 -1.42 6.12
C GLY A 152 -27.57 -2.12 7.12
N VAL A 153 -26.57 -2.88 6.66
CA VAL A 153 -25.55 -3.52 7.49
C VAL A 153 -24.24 -2.74 7.36
N LEU A 154 -23.78 -2.17 8.48
CA LEU A 154 -22.44 -1.60 8.58
C LEU A 154 -21.45 -2.73 8.87
N SER A 155 -20.48 -2.92 7.98
CA SER A 155 -19.38 -3.88 8.16
C SER A 155 -18.08 -3.12 8.33
N ILE A 156 -17.32 -3.44 9.38
CA ILE A 156 -15.97 -2.91 9.62
C ILE A 156 -14.99 -4.08 9.63
N ARG A 157 -13.94 -4.00 8.82
CA ARG A 157 -12.92 -5.03 8.69
C ARG A 157 -11.56 -4.46 9.10
N THR A 158 -10.96 -5.04 10.13
CA THR A 158 -9.65 -4.61 10.70
C THR A 158 -8.48 -5.42 10.20
N ALA A 159 -8.74 -6.68 9.89
CA ALA A 159 -7.84 -7.52 9.13
C ALA A 159 -8.40 -7.61 7.71
N LEU A 160 -7.52 -7.44 6.72
CA LEU A 160 -7.68 -8.13 5.45
C LEU A 160 -7.57 -9.62 5.78
N GLU A 161 -8.63 -10.22 6.32
CA GLU A 161 -8.83 -11.64 6.02
C GLU A 161 -8.99 -11.69 4.51
N GLU A 162 -8.20 -12.56 3.88
CA GLU A 162 -8.26 -12.96 2.48
C GLU A 162 -9.67 -13.51 2.19
N THR A 163 -10.65 -12.62 2.18
CA THR A 163 -11.98 -12.85 1.69
C THR A 163 -11.94 -12.37 0.26
N GLU A 164 -11.79 -13.36 -0.62
CA GLU A 164 -11.93 -13.39 -2.07
C GLU A 164 -13.16 -12.61 -2.58
N HIS A 165 -13.23 -11.30 -2.34
CA HIS A 165 -14.04 -10.29 -3.04
C HIS A 165 -13.92 -8.96 -2.28
N SER A 166 -12.83 -8.25 -2.52
CA SER A 166 -12.72 -6.80 -2.44
C SER A 166 -11.89 -6.42 -3.65
N ALA A 167 -12.13 -5.27 -4.28
CA ALA A 167 -11.44 -4.87 -5.50
C ALA A 167 -9.93 -4.71 -5.24
N GLN A 168 -9.21 -5.83 -5.23
CA GLN A 168 -7.82 -5.90 -5.60
C GLN A 168 -7.72 -5.06 -6.88
N ILE A 169 -6.66 -4.26 -7.02
CA ILE A 169 -6.15 -4.03 -8.37
C ILE A 169 -6.10 -5.44 -8.95
N PRO A 170 -6.95 -5.78 -9.95
CA PRO A 170 -7.12 -7.15 -10.35
C PRO A 170 -5.73 -7.73 -10.48
N SER A 171 -5.44 -8.83 -9.78
CA SER A 171 -4.16 -9.49 -9.95
C SER A 171 -3.96 -9.58 -11.46
N PRO A 172 -2.92 -8.94 -12.03
CA PRO A 172 -2.79 -8.89 -13.48
C PRO A 172 -2.60 -10.31 -14.04
N PHE A 173 -2.28 -11.27 -13.17
CA PHE A 173 -2.20 -12.68 -13.44
C PHE A 173 -3.57 -13.33 -13.56
N THR A 174 -3.75 -14.04 -14.66
CA THR A 174 -4.81 -15.02 -14.86
C THR A 174 -4.23 -16.42 -14.67
N ASP A 175 -4.86 -17.24 -13.83
CA ASP A 175 -4.52 -18.65 -13.66
C ASP A 175 -4.87 -19.44 -14.91
N CYS A 176 -3.95 -20.29 -15.36
CA CYS A 176 -4.06 -21.09 -16.56
C CYS A 176 -4.00 -22.58 -16.18
N GLY A 177 -4.87 -23.40 -16.77
CA GLY A 177 -4.89 -24.84 -16.52
C GLY A 177 -3.71 -25.59 -17.14
N SER A 178 -2.96 -24.95 -18.04
CA SER A 178 -1.83 -25.56 -18.74
C SER A 178 -0.83 -24.52 -19.27
N LEU A 179 0.40 -24.96 -19.57
CA LEU A 179 1.40 -24.12 -20.22
C LEU A 179 0.94 -23.55 -21.58
N PRO A 180 0.35 -24.31 -22.52
CA PRO A 180 -0.12 -23.75 -23.80
C PRO A 180 -1.20 -22.67 -23.65
N GLU A 181 -2.01 -22.74 -22.59
CA GLU A 181 -3.00 -21.71 -22.28
C GLU A 181 -2.32 -20.42 -21.79
N ALA A 182 -1.34 -20.54 -20.89
CA ALA A 182 -0.54 -19.40 -20.43
C ALA A 182 0.27 -18.76 -21.56
N GLU A 183 0.87 -19.57 -22.45
CA GLU A 183 1.58 -19.09 -23.64
C GLU A 183 0.67 -18.32 -24.60
N LYS A 184 -0.57 -18.79 -24.78
CA LYS A 184 -1.56 -18.11 -25.62
C LYS A 184 -1.94 -16.75 -25.03
N LEU A 185 -2.12 -16.66 -23.70
CA LEU A 185 -2.46 -15.42 -23.02
C LEU A 185 -1.30 -14.43 -23.00
N ALA A 186 -0.10 -14.89 -22.67
CA ALA A 186 1.12 -14.07 -22.68
C ALA A 186 1.56 -13.68 -24.10
N GLY A 187 1.14 -14.42 -25.13
CA GLY A 187 1.47 -14.14 -26.53
C GLY A 187 2.85 -14.65 -26.98
N PHE A 188 3.52 -15.47 -26.16
CA PHE A 188 4.82 -16.05 -26.47
C PHE A 188 4.99 -17.44 -25.82
N GLN A 189 5.87 -18.25 -26.41
CA GLN A 189 6.16 -19.60 -25.92
C GLN A 189 7.21 -19.58 -24.82
N LEU A 190 7.17 -20.57 -23.93
CA LEU A 190 8.18 -20.80 -22.90
C LEU A 190 8.46 -22.30 -22.78
N LYS A 191 9.70 -22.69 -23.04
CA LYS A 191 10.18 -24.03 -22.69
C LYS A 191 10.60 -24.04 -21.23
N ILE A 192 10.18 -25.07 -20.49
CA ILE A 192 10.49 -25.27 -19.07
C ILE A 192 10.99 -26.69 -18.78
N PRO A 193 11.77 -26.91 -17.71
CA PRO A 193 12.16 -28.23 -17.25
C PRO A 193 10.94 -29.06 -16.80
N GLY A 194 11.05 -30.39 -16.87
CA GLY A 194 9.99 -31.30 -16.43
C GLY A 194 9.73 -31.25 -14.93
N SER A 195 10.80 -31.07 -14.14
CA SER A 195 10.76 -30.94 -12.68
C SER A 195 11.85 -29.99 -12.19
N VAL A 196 11.60 -29.33 -11.06
CA VAL A 196 12.58 -28.49 -10.36
C VAL A 196 12.44 -28.73 -8.85
N GLY A 197 13.57 -28.86 -8.15
CA GLY A 197 13.57 -29.12 -6.70
C GLY A 197 12.90 -30.45 -6.32
N GLY A 198 12.87 -31.43 -7.23
CA GLY A 198 12.27 -32.74 -7.00
C GLY A 198 10.77 -32.85 -7.30
N SER A 199 10.11 -31.76 -7.73
CA SER A 199 8.68 -31.77 -8.07
C SER A 199 8.40 -31.44 -9.53
N ASP A 200 7.41 -32.12 -10.13
CA ASP A 200 6.84 -31.86 -11.46
C ASP A 200 5.46 -31.18 -11.42
N LYS A 201 4.89 -30.97 -10.20
CA LYS A 201 3.65 -30.21 -10.00
C LYS A 201 3.91 -28.74 -10.29
N ARG A 202 3.09 -28.17 -11.17
CA ARG A 202 3.24 -26.81 -11.67
C ARG A 202 1.91 -26.06 -11.65
N VAL A 203 1.99 -24.77 -11.36
CA VAL A 203 0.92 -23.80 -11.54
C VAL A 203 1.36 -22.83 -12.63
N PHE A 204 0.46 -22.50 -13.57
CA PHE A 204 0.74 -21.61 -14.68
C PHE A 204 -0.10 -20.35 -14.53
N ARG A 205 0.54 -19.19 -14.62
CA ARG A 205 -0.14 -17.89 -14.57
C ARG A 205 0.43 -16.97 -15.65
N ALA A 206 -0.39 -16.09 -16.19
CA ALA A 206 0.08 -15.12 -17.16
C ALA A 206 -0.62 -13.76 -17.02
N VAL A 207 0.12 -12.70 -17.32
CA VAL A 207 -0.42 -11.38 -17.59
C VAL A 207 -0.54 -11.25 -19.10
N GLU A 208 -1.73 -10.87 -19.58
CA GLU A 208 -2.03 -10.80 -21.02
C GLU A 208 -1.00 -9.93 -21.74
N HIS A 209 -0.33 -10.52 -22.74
CA HIS A 209 0.70 -9.87 -23.56
C HIS A 209 1.95 -9.33 -22.83
N ASP A 210 2.18 -9.72 -21.58
CA ASP A 210 3.24 -9.13 -20.75
C ASP A 210 4.14 -10.17 -20.07
N LEU A 211 3.58 -11.06 -19.25
CA LEU A 211 4.39 -11.95 -18.39
C LEU A 211 3.84 -13.36 -18.38
N LEU A 212 4.70 -14.37 -18.49
CA LEU A 212 4.38 -15.77 -18.24
C LEU A 212 5.13 -16.24 -17.01
N GLU A 213 4.42 -16.83 -16.06
CA GLU A 213 4.95 -17.35 -14.80
C GLU A 213 4.61 -18.84 -14.64
N VAL A 214 5.61 -19.61 -14.22
CA VAL A 214 5.48 -21.02 -13.86
C VAL A 214 6.02 -21.22 -12.45
N ILE A 215 5.18 -21.76 -11.56
CA ILE A 215 5.53 -22.05 -10.17
C ILE A 215 5.58 -23.56 -9.99
N TYR A 216 6.71 -24.08 -9.52
CA TYR A 216 6.90 -25.47 -9.14
C TYR A 216 6.61 -25.63 -7.64
N GLN A 217 5.92 -26.71 -7.26
CA GLN A 217 5.49 -26.91 -5.89
C GLN A 217 5.67 -28.35 -5.42
N ASP A 218 6.19 -28.58 -4.23
CA ASP A 218 6.11 -29.87 -3.52
C ASP A 218 5.02 -29.78 -2.44
N GLY A 219 3.89 -30.45 -2.67
CA GLY A 219 2.67 -30.25 -1.89
C GLY A 219 2.17 -28.81 -2.00
N GLU A 220 2.17 -28.09 -0.88
CA GLU A 220 1.80 -26.67 -0.77
C GLU A 220 3.02 -25.72 -0.74
N THR A 221 4.24 -26.28 -0.79
CA THR A 221 5.49 -25.48 -0.71
C THR A 221 6.01 -25.18 -2.11
N GLU A 222 6.29 -23.91 -2.41
CA GLU A 222 6.96 -23.53 -3.64
C GLU A 222 8.42 -23.97 -3.63
N THR A 223 8.85 -24.66 -4.69
CA THR A 223 10.25 -25.09 -4.83
C THR A 223 11.02 -24.21 -5.80
N ALA A 224 10.35 -23.66 -6.82
CA ALA A 224 10.95 -22.78 -7.80
C ALA A 224 9.91 -21.95 -8.55
N ARG A 225 10.38 -20.85 -9.13
CA ARG A 225 9.58 -19.95 -9.97
C ARG A 225 10.36 -19.55 -11.20
N ILE A 226 9.73 -19.69 -12.36
CA ILE A 226 10.27 -19.28 -13.66
C ILE A 226 9.37 -18.19 -14.22
N ARG A 227 9.96 -17.11 -14.72
CA ARG A 227 9.25 -16.04 -15.42
C ARG A 227 9.92 -15.69 -16.73
N LYS A 228 9.10 -15.26 -17.69
CA LYS A 228 9.52 -14.70 -18.98
C LYS A 228 8.63 -13.51 -19.35
N ALA A 229 9.24 -12.40 -19.77
CA ALA A 229 8.55 -11.22 -20.29
C ALA A 229 9.33 -10.59 -21.45
N PRO A 230 8.70 -9.76 -22.31
CA PRO A 230 9.42 -8.91 -23.26
C PRO A 230 10.35 -7.93 -22.55
N GLY A 231 11.46 -7.59 -23.19
CA GLY A 231 12.36 -6.54 -22.72
C GLY A 231 13.63 -7.08 -22.04
N ARG A 232 14.15 -6.28 -21.11
CA ARG A 232 15.50 -6.47 -20.54
C ARG A 232 15.57 -6.26 -19.02
N GLU A 233 14.44 -5.92 -18.41
CA GLU A 233 14.37 -5.61 -16.99
C GLU A 233 14.29 -6.89 -16.16
N ASP A 234 14.60 -6.80 -14.87
CA ASP A 234 14.52 -7.94 -13.96
C ASP A 234 13.05 -8.25 -13.65
N VAL A 235 12.58 -9.44 -14.05
CA VAL A 235 11.20 -9.90 -13.84
C VAL A 235 11.04 -10.86 -12.67
N SER A 236 12.11 -11.10 -11.90
CA SER A 236 12.09 -12.03 -10.77
C SER A 236 11.07 -11.66 -9.70
N GLY A 237 10.77 -10.36 -9.56
CA GLY A 237 10.00 -9.83 -8.43
C GLY A 237 10.67 -10.07 -7.08
N ASP A 238 11.98 -10.32 -7.09
CA ASP A 238 12.78 -10.58 -5.91
C ASP A 238 13.61 -9.33 -5.57
N TYR A 239 13.27 -8.70 -4.44
CA TYR A 239 13.91 -7.49 -3.93
C TYR A 239 14.91 -7.78 -2.81
N ARG A 240 15.27 -9.05 -2.58
CA ARG A 240 16.23 -9.42 -1.54
C ARG A 240 17.64 -8.95 -1.89
N ASP A 241 18.37 -8.55 -0.87
CA ASP A 241 19.80 -8.29 -0.97
C ASP A 241 20.59 -9.60 -0.93
N TYR A 242 21.44 -9.81 -1.91
CA TYR A 242 22.27 -11.01 -2.03
C TYR A 242 23.72 -10.69 -1.72
N ALA A 243 24.32 -11.54 -0.88
CA ALA A 243 25.72 -11.40 -0.49
C ALA A 243 26.69 -11.75 -1.63
N ASP A 244 26.28 -12.61 -2.56
CA ASP A 244 27.03 -12.95 -3.76
C ASP A 244 26.20 -12.66 -5.01
N VAL A 245 26.79 -11.91 -5.94
CA VAL A 245 26.23 -11.57 -7.25
C VAL A 245 27.35 -11.66 -8.28
N HIS A 246 27.19 -12.54 -9.26
CA HIS A 246 28.18 -12.72 -10.31
C HIS A 246 27.52 -13.14 -11.62
N THR A 247 28.26 -13.07 -12.72
CA THR A 247 27.75 -13.42 -14.06
C THR A 247 28.49 -14.63 -14.62
N VAL A 248 27.73 -15.60 -15.12
CA VAL A 248 28.23 -16.82 -15.77
C VAL A 248 27.71 -16.87 -17.21
N SER A 249 28.51 -17.38 -18.14
CA SER A 249 28.06 -17.59 -19.53
C SER A 249 27.46 -18.98 -19.69
N VAL A 250 26.17 -19.06 -20.00
CA VAL A 250 25.45 -20.32 -20.25
C VAL A 250 25.03 -20.35 -21.72
N ALA A 251 25.63 -21.25 -22.51
CA ALA A 251 25.40 -21.32 -23.96
C ALA A 251 25.58 -19.98 -24.70
N ASN A 252 26.61 -19.20 -24.31
CA ASN A 252 26.92 -17.83 -24.79
C ASN A 252 25.93 -16.74 -24.36
N ILE A 253 24.98 -17.04 -23.47
CA ILE A 253 24.09 -16.06 -22.85
C ILE A 253 24.68 -15.66 -21.50
N PRO A 254 24.90 -14.36 -21.22
CA PRO A 254 25.29 -13.90 -19.91
C PRO A 254 24.12 -14.05 -18.92
N VAL A 255 24.35 -14.78 -17.84
CA VAL A 255 23.38 -15.05 -16.78
C VAL A 255 23.89 -14.43 -15.50
N THR A 256 23.14 -13.50 -14.92
CA THR A 256 23.42 -12.96 -13.59
C THR A 256 22.84 -13.90 -12.55
N MET A 257 23.71 -14.45 -11.71
CA MET A 257 23.37 -15.31 -10.59
C MET A 257 23.49 -14.53 -9.29
N LYS A 258 22.47 -14.64 -8.43
CA LYS A 258 22.40 -14.01 -7.11
C LYS A 258 22.17 -15.09 -6.04
N GLY A 259 22.88 -14.98 -4.93
CA GLY A 259 22.87 -15.99 -3.88
C GLY A 259 23.68 -15.60 -2.63
N GLY A 260 24.15 -16.61 -1.92
CA GLY A 260 24.95 -16.46 -0.72
C GLY A 260 25.87 -17.66 -0.49
N ARG A 261 26.26 -17.89 0.77
CA ARG A 261 27.18 -18.98 1.13
C ARG A 261 26.63 -20.38 0.79
N ASP A 262 25.32 -20.52 0.81
CA ASP A 262 24.64 -21.81 0.63
C ASP A 262 24.39 -22.13 -0.86
N GLY A 263 24.68 -21.19 -1.77
CA GLY A 263 24.52 -21.37 -3.21
C GLY A 263 23.78 -20.22 -3.89
N VAL A 264 23.35 -20.47 -5.13
CA VAL A 264 22.59 -19.55 -5.98
C VAL A 264 21.10 -19.79 -5.76
N SER A 265 20.36 -18.70 -5.49
CA SER A 265 18.90 -18.73 -5.31
C SER A 265 18.16 -18.13 -6.51
N LEU A 266 18.82 -17.28 -7.29
CA LEU A 266 18.18 -16.55 -8.39
C LEU A 266 19.13 -16.42 -9.58
N ALA A 267 18.63 -16.70 -10.77
CA ALA A 267 19.28 -16.41 -12.04
C ALA A 267 18.40 -15.50 -12.90
N ILE A 268 19.01 -14.50 -13.52
CA ILE A 268 18.35 -13.55 -14.43
C ILE A 268 19.16 -13.44 -15.71
N TRP A 269 18.50 -13.50 -16.86
CA TRP A 269 19.17 -13.39 -18.15
C TRP A 269 18.24 -12.82 -19.22
N THR A 270 18.80 -12.47 -20.37
CA THR A 270 18.04 -12.03 -21.54
C THR A 270 18.41 -12.86 -22.75
N ASP A 271 17.42 -13.23 -23.55
CA ASP A 271 17.60 -13.95 -24.81
C ASP A 271 16.49 -13.59 -25.79
N GLY A 272 16.82 -13.44 -27.08
CA GLY A 272 15.82 -13.23 -28.14
C GLY A 272 14.87 -12.04 -27.97
N GLY A 273 15.24 -11.00 -27.20
CA GLY A 273 14.37 -9.85 -26.90
C GLY A 273 13.46 -10.01 -25.69
N TYR A 274 13.61 -11.12 -24.96
CA TYR A 274 12.93 -11.40 -23.71
C TYR A 274 13.92 -11.36 -22.53
N THR A 275 13.36 -11.10 -21.36
CA THR A 275 14.00 -11.25 -20.07
C THR A 275 13.41 -12.44 -19.33
N TYR A 276 14.24 -13.12 -18.56
CA TYR A 276 13.91 -14.35 -17.87
C TYR A 276 14.43 -14.30 -16.45
N SER A 277 13.73 -14.96 -15.54
CA SER A 277 14.22 -15.25 -14.20
C SER A 277 13.91 -16.68 -13.79
N ALA A 278 14.82 -17.31 -13.06
CA ALA A 278 14.61 -18.58 -12.37
C ALA A 278 15.01 -18.42 -10.90
N ALA A 279 14.04 -18.50 -9.99
CA ALA A 279 14.25 -18.51 -8.56
C ALA A 279 14.04 -19.93 -8.01
N VAL A 280 14.85 -20.33 -7.04
CA VAL A 280 14.73 -21.60 -6.31
C VAL A 280 14.68 -21.31 -4.82
N GLU A 281 13.80 -22.01 -4.10
CA GLU A 281 13.62 -21.81 -2.66
C GLU A 281 14.82 -22.34 -1.86
N THR A 282 15.31 -23.52 -2.23
CA THR A 282 16.55 -24.08 -1.69
C THR A 282 17.70 -23.72 -2.62
N PRO A 283 18.73 -22.96 -2.16
CA PRO A 283 19.86 -22.58 -2.99
C PRO A 283 20.58 -23.81 -3.59
N ILE A 284 20.98 -23.71 -4.86
CA ILE A 284 21.69 -24.76 -5.60
C ILE A 284 23.07 -24.29 -6.05
N SER A 285 23.93 -25.19 -6.50
CA SER A 285 25.23 -24.80 -7.04
C SER A 285 25.09 -23.98 -8.34
N SER A 286 26.11 -23.17 -8.66
CA SER A 286 26.15 -22.41 -9.92
C SER A 286 26.03 -23.30 -11.16
N ASP A 287 26.63 -24.51 -11.12
CA ASP A 287 26.52 -25.50 -12.20
C ASP A 287 25.10 -26.06 -12.37
N GLU A 288 24.40 -26.32 -11.27
CA GLU A 288 23.01 -26.78 -11.30
C GLU A 288 22.08 -25.66 -11.80
N MET A 289 22.29 -24.42 -11.36
CA MET A 289 21.56 -23.27 -11.86
C MET A 289 21.83 -23.06 -13.37
N ALA A 290 23.07 -23.22 -13.83
CA ALA A 290 23.39 -23.14 -15.26
C ALA A 290 22.68 -24.23 -16.08
N ARG A 291 22.56 -25.46 -15.55
CA ARG A 291 21.78 -26.53 -16.19
C ARG A 291 20.30 -26.16 -16.26
N LEU A 292 19.72 -25.68 -15.16
CA LEU A 292 18.34 -25.22 -15.11
C LEU A 292 18.07 -24.14 -16.17
N VAL A 293 18.92 -23.11 -16.23
CA VAL A 293 18.83 -22.03 -17.22
C VAL A 293 18.96 -22.56 -18.66
N SER A 294 19.73 -23.62 -18.90
CA SER A 294 19.86 -24.22 -20.24
C SER A 294 18.58 -24.92 -20.73
N GLU A 295 17.71 -25.35 -19.82
CA GLU A 295 16.43 -25.99 -20.14
C GLU A 295 15.31 -24.98 -20.44
N ILE A 296 15.51 -23.70 -20.09
CA ILE A 296 14.52 -22.63 -20.20
C ILE A 296 14.78 -21.77 -21.45
N ARG A 297 13.80 -21.65 -22.36
CA ARG A 297 13.93 -20.87 -23.63
C ARG A 297 12.62 -20.20 -24.02
#